data_AF-A0A200QG41-F1
#
_entry.id   AF-A0A200QG41-F1
#
_cell.length_a   1.000
_cell.length_b   1.000
_cell.length_c   1.000
_cell.angle_alpha   90.00
_cell.angle_beta   90.00
_cell.angle_gamma   90.00
#
_symmetry.space_group_name_H-M   'P 1'
#
loop_
_entity.id
_entity.type
_entity.pdbx_description
1 polymer ?
#
loop_
_entity_poly.entity_id
_entity_poly.type
_entity_poly.pdbx_seq_one_letter_code
_entity_poly.pdbx_strand_id
1 'polypeptide(L)'
;MANSLQRSLSSVRAVRSAFLSASSSSSSRSYSADALVEVKPGEIGMVSGIPQEHLQRRVVIYSPARTATQQGSGKVGKWKINFMSTQKWENPLMGWTSTGDPYANVGEAGFSFDSEEAAKHFAEKHGWEYVVKKPHTPLLKVKAYADNFKWKGPPKNEED
;
A
#
# COMPACT_ATOMS: atom_id res chain seq x y z
N MET A 1 39.50 20.55 -35.85
CA MET A 1 40.04 21.92 -35.77
C MET A 1 39.40 22.74 -36.89
N ALA A 2 38.53 23.70 -36.55
CA ALA A 2 38.18 24.86 -37.39
C ALA A 2 37.22 25.76 -36.59
N ASN A 3 37.77 26.80 -35.96
CA ASN A 3 37.03 27.88 -35.31
C ASN A 3 36.93 29.06 -36.29
N SER A 4 35.75 29.67 -36.42
CA SER A 4 35.57 30.98 -37.05
C SER A 4 34.10 31.40 -36.78
N LEU A 5 33.69 32.60 -36.40
CA LEU A 5 34.29 33.91 -36.18
C LEU A 5 33.26 34.68 -35.32
N GLN A 6 33.71 35.42 -34.31
CA GLN A 6 32.87 36.40 -33.63
C GLN A 6 32.71 37.63 -34.51
N ARG A 7 31.49 38.20 -34.53
CA ARG A 7 31.27 39.55 -35.07
C ARG A 7 30.36 40.32 -34.13
N SER A 8 30.97 41.21 -33.35
CA SER A 8 30.29 42.30 -32.66
C SER A 8 29.88 43.37 -33.66
N LEU A 9 28.70 43.97 -33.51
CA LEU A 9 28.51 45.39 -33.84
C LEU A 9 27.54 46.06 -32.85
N SER A 10 27.91 47.31 -32.62
CA SER A 10 27.46 48.35 -31.69
C SER A 10 25.98 48.75 -31.71
N SER A 11 25.58 49.15 -30.50
CA SER A 11 24.45 49.98 -30.08
C SER A 11 23.97 51.05 -31.09
N VAL A 12 22.63 51.13 -31.24
CA VAL A 12 21.94 52.38 -31.56
C VAL A 12 20.80 52.58 -30.55
N ARG A 13 20.79 53.76 -29.94
CA ARG A 13 19.87 54.22 -28.89
C ARG A 13 18.57 54.69 -29.55
N ALA A 14 17.42 54.23 -29.06
CA ALA A 14 16.12 54.81 -29.40
C ALA A 14 15.33 55.12 -28.12
N VAL A 15 14.59 56.23 -28.18
CA VAL A 15 14.14 57.04 -27.05
C VAL A 15 12.68 56.72 -26.74
N ARG A 16 12.42 56.48 -25.45
CA ARG A 16 11.18 56.62 -24.65
C ARG A 16 9.83 56.83 -25.37
N SER A 17 8.87 55.98 -25.01
CA SER A 17 7.51 56.41 -24.64
C SER A 17 7.04 55.61 -23.44
N ALA A 18 6.86 56.28 -22.30
CA ALA A 18 6.27 55.69 -21.11
C ALA A 18 4.75 55.69 -21.27
N PHE A 19 4.15 54.52 -21.40
CA PHE A 19 2.72 54.33 -21.15
C PHE A 19 2.56 53.54 -19.85
N LEU A 20 1.90 54.18 -18.89
CA LEU A 20 1.55 53.64 -17.59
C LEU A 20 0.54 52.50 -17.79
N SER A 21 0.99 51.25 -17.72
CA SER A 21 0.09 50.12 -17.50
C SER A 21 -0.06 49.92 -16.01
N ALA A 22 -1.28 50.13 -15.51
CA ALA A 22 -1.65 49.81 -14.14
C ALA A 22 -1.20 48.38 -13.81
N SER A 23 -0.35 48.26 -12.80
CA SER A 23 -0.04 46.98 -12.18
C SER A 23 -1.29 46.54 -11.41
N SER A 24 -2.21 45.87 -12.09
CA SER A 24 -3.04 44.87 -11.42
C SER A 24 -2.05 43.83 -10.93
N SER A 25 -1.66 43.93 -9.66
CA SER A 25 -1.05 42.84 -8.93
C SER A 25 -2.07 41.71 -8.91
N SER A 26 -2.12 40.95 -10.00
CA SER A 26 -2.65 39.61 -9.97
C SER A 26 -1.67 38.84 -9.10
N SER A 27 -1.93 38.87 -7.79
CA SER A 27 -1.37 37.89 -6.89
C SER A 27 -1.88 36.55 -7.38
N SER A 28 -1.14 35.94 -8.31
CA SER A 28 -1.14 34.51 -8.45
C SER A 28 -0.77 33.99 -7.06
N ARG A 29 -1.77 33.59 -6.29
CA ARG A 29 -1.54 32.72 -5.15
C ARG A 29 -0.89 31.48 -5.74
N SER A 30 0.43 31.43 -5.72
CA SER A 30 1.17 30.18 -5.79
C SER A 30 0.64 29.36 -4.62
N TYR A 31 -0.27 28.44 -4.90
CA TYR A 31 -0.58 27.36 -3.97
C TYR A 31 0.76 26.68 -3.72
N SER A 32 1.34 26.94 -2.55
CA SER A 32 2.56 26.28 -2.13
C SER A 32 2.19 24.80 -1.98
N ALA A 33 2.53 24.00 -2.99
CA ALA A 33 2.25 22.57 -3.03
C ALA A 33 3.11 21.77 -2.03
N ASP A 34 3.90 22.47 -1.20
CA ASP A 34 4.90 21.89 -0.30
C ASP A 34 4.70 22.36 1.14
N ALA A 35 3.46 22.72 1.51
CA ALA A 35 3.10 22.74 2.91
C ALA A 35 3.14 21.28 3.39
N LEU A 36 4.16 20.91 4.16
CA LEU A 36 4.23 19.66 4.92
C LEU A 36 2.99 19.57 5.81
N VAL A 37 1.91 19.02 5.27
CA VAL A 37 0.72 18.69 6.05
C VAL A 37 1.12 17.48 6.88
N GLU A 38 1.50 17.74 8.12
CA GLU A 38 1.58 16.71 9.15
C GLU A 38 0.19 16.09 9.27
N VAL A 39 -0.04 14.97 8.57
CA VAL A 39 -1.30 14.23 8.62
C VAL A 39 -1.41 13.68 10.03
N LYS A 40 -2.27 14.27 10.87
CA LYS A 40 -2.45 13.71 12.20
C LYS A 40 -3.21 12.38 12.07
N PRO A 41 -2.81 11.36 12.84
CA PRO A 41 -3.47 10.07 12.77
C PRO A 41 -4.96 10.22 13.11
N GLY A 42 -5.84 9.63 12.29
CA GLY A 42 -7.29 9.64 12.48
C GLY A 42 -8.07 10.83 11.88
N GLU A 43 -7.41 11.86 11.35
CA GLU A 43 -8.10 13.02 10.75
C GLU A 43 -8.98 12.62 9.56
N ILE A 44 -8.46 11.74 8.69
CA ILE A 44 -9.18 11.29 7.50
C ILE A 44 -10.34 10.38 7.89
N GLY A 45 -10.19 9.59 8.95
CA GLY A 45 -11.27 8.76 9.50
C GLY A 45 -12.50 9.60 9.88
N MET A 46 -12.30 10.74 10.54
CA MET A 46 -13.39 11.64 10.95
C MET A 46 -14.11 12.29 9.76
N VAL A 47 -13.39 12.61 8.69
CA VAL A 47 -13.96 13.27 7.50
C VAL A 47 -14.62 12.27 6.55
N SER A 48 -14.23 11.00 6.58
CA SER A 48 -14.67 9.96 5.65
C SER A 48 -16.15 9.53 5.78
N GLY A 49 -16.87 10.01 6.80
CA GLY A 49 -18.27 9.64 7.04
C GLY A 49 -18.47 8.23 7.62
N ILE A 50 -17.38 7.58 8.07
CA ILE A 50 -17.44 6.30 8.76
C ILE A 50 -18.02 6.51 10.17
N PRO A 51 -19.03 5.72 10.59
CA PRO A 51 -19.55 5.80 11.95
C PRO A 51 -18.47 5.56 13.01
N GLN A 52 -18.54 6.27 14.13
CA GLN A 52 -17.52 6.22 15.20
C GLN A 52 -17.29 4.79 15.74
N GLU A 53 -18.34 3.98 15.79
CA GLU A 53 -18.31 2.57 16.21
C GLU A 53 -17.36 1.72 15.35
N HIS A 54 -17.18 2.08 14.09
CA HIS A 54 -16.36 1.34 13.15
C HIS A 54 -14.90 1.84 13.14
N LEU A 55 -14.67 3.10 13.54
CA LEU A 55 -13.32 3.67 13.68
C LEU A 55 -12.54 3.07 14.85
N GLN A 56 -13.22 2.69 15.94
CA GLN A 56 -12.58 2.11 17.13
C GLN A 56 -12.18 0.63 16.95
N ARG A 57 -12.45 0.03 15.78
CA ARG A 57 -12.21 -1.39 15.57
C ARG A 57 -10.73 -1.69 15.37
N ARG A 58 -10.33 -2.86 15.88
CA ARG A 58 -9.00 -3.41 15.64
C ARG A 58 -8.93 -4.11 14.29
N VAL A 59 -7.90 -3.76 13.51
CA VAL A 59 -7.64 -4.34 12.20
C VAL A 59 -6.36 -5.17 12.21
N VAL A 60 -6.32 -6.21 11.39
CA VAL A 60 -5.15 -7.05 11.22
C VAL A 60 -4.58 -6.84 9.83
N ILE A 61 -3.35 -6.32 9.76
CA ILE A 61 -2.62 -6.16 8.52
C ILE A 61 -1.84 -7.45 8.27
N TYR A 62 -2.08 -8.11 7.15
CA TYR A 62 -1.43 -9.38 6.83
C TYR A 62 -1.25 -9.54 5.31
N SER A 63 -0.29 -10.35 4.92
CA SER A 63 -0.22 -10.88 3.56
C SER A 63 -0.86 -12.28 3.55
N PRO A 64 -1.88 -12.53 2.71
CA PRO A 64 -2.48 -13.85 2.59
C PRO A 64 -1.44 -14.92 2.28
N ALA A 65 -1.54 -16.05 3.00
CA ALA A 65 -0.71 -17.21 2.73
C ALA A 65 -1.10 -17.86 1.39
N ARG A 66 -0.17 -18.62 0.80
CA ARG A 66 -0.47 -19.41 -0.38
C ARG A 66 -1.56 -20.44 -0.05
N THR A 67 -2.57 -20.54 -0.90
CA THR A 67 -3.62 -21.55 -0.77
C THR A 67 -2.99 -22.95 -0.84
N ALA A 68 -3.11 -23.75 0.22
CA ALA A 68 -2.43 -25.05 0.31
C ALA A 68 -2.82 -26.05 -0.79
N THR A 69 -4.04 -25.95 -1.31
CA THR A 69 -4.54 -26.80 -2.40
C THR A 69 -3.96 -26.43 -3.77
N GLN A 70 -3.33 -25.26 -3.91
CA GLN A 70 -2.78 -24.75 -5.16
C GLN A 70 -1.28 -24.49 -5.05
N GLN A 71 -0.53 -24.73 -6.12
CA GLN A 71 0.93 -24.46 -6.13
C GLN A 71 1.28 -23.04 -6.60
N GLY A 72 0.36 -22.34 -7.27
CA GLY A 72 0.59 -20.99 -7.80
C GLY A 72 0.89 -19.95 -6.72
N SER A 73 1.83 -19.05 -6.99
CA SER A 73 2.27 -17.98 -6.09
C SER A 73 1.70 -16.60 -6.43
N GLY A 74 0.90 -16.45 -7.49
CA GLY A 74 0.48 -15.14 -8.00
C GLY A 74 -0.37 -14.28 -7.06
N LYS A 75 -1.00 -14.87 -6.04
CA LYS A 75 -1.78 -14.15 -5.03
C LYS A 75 -0.97 -13.76 -3.78
N VAL A 76 0.27 -14.25 -3.67
CA VAL A 76 1.15 -14.00 -2.52
C VAL A 76 1.84 -12.65 -2.71
N GLY A 77 2.14 -11.95 -1.61
CA GLY A 77 2.88 -10.68 -1.62
C GLY A 77 2.01 -9.43 -1.68
N LYS A 78 0.69 -9.58 -1.86
CA LYS A 78 -0.27 -8.50 -1.65
C LYS A 78 -0.60 -8.40 -0.16
N TRP A 79 -0.65 -7.18 0.35
CA TRP A 79 -1.02 -6.88 1.72
C TRP A 79 -2.49 -6.53 1.81
N LYS A 80 -3.16 -7.03 2.84
CA LYS A 80 -4.59 -6.80 3.09
C LYS A 80 -4.82 -6.34 4.52
N ILE A 81 -5.93 -5.64 4.72
CA ILE A 81 -6.43 -5.24 6.02
C ILE A 81 -7.67 -6.08 6.31
N ASN A 82 -7.58 -6.94 7.33
CA ASN A 82 -8.70 -7.74 7.80
C ASN A 82 -9.38 -7.03 8.98
N PHE A 83 -10.68 -6.79 8.86
CA PHE A 83 -11.52 -6.37 9.97
C PHE A 83 -12.03 -7.63 10.67
N MET A 84 -11.83 -7.72 11.99
CA MET A 84 -12.37 -8.85 12.77
C MET A 84 -13.90 -8.79 12.72
N SER A 85 -14.51 -9.65 11.90
CA SER A 85 -15.96 -9.65 11.68
C SER A 85 -16.70 -10.07 12.95
N THR A 86 -17.76 -9.35 13.29
CA THR A 86 -18.51 -9.55 14.54
C THR A 86 -19.36 -10.82 14.53
N GLN A 87 -20.40 -10.87 13.68
CA GLN A 87 -21.40 -11.94 13.73
C GLN A 87 -22.02 -12.17 12.35
N LYS A 88 -22.16 -13.45 12.01
CA LYS A 88 -22.95 -13.93 10.87
C LYS A 88 -24.01 -14.88 11.42
N TRP A 89 -25.24 -14.78 10.91
CA TRP A 89 -26.36 -15.62 11.33
C TRP A 89 -27.10 -16.18 10.12
N GLU A 90 -27.90 -17.21 10.34
CA GLU A 90 -28.75 -17.81 9.31
C GLU A 90 -30.05 -17.01 9.16
N ASN A 91 -30.44 -16.69 7.93
CA ASN A 91 -31.73 -16.07 7.64
C ASN A 91 -32.85 -17.11 7.82
N PRO A 92 -33.84 -16.90 8.71
CA PRO A 92 -34.87 -17.89 9.01
C PRO A 92 -35.78 -18.25 7.82
N LEU A 93 -35.86 -17.41 6.77
CA LEU A 93 -36.69 -17.70 5.60
C LEU A 93 -36.00 -18.63 4.59
N MET A 94 -34.76 -18.32 4.21
CA MET A 94 -34.06 -18.99 3.09
C MET A 94 -32.82 -19.80 3.53
N GLY A 95 -32.37 -19.66 4.77
CA GLY A 95 -31.15 -20.30 5.28
C GLY A 95 -29.84 -19.63 4.83
N TRP A 96 -29.89 -18.44 4.20
CA TRP A 96 -28.68 -17.75 3.75
C TRP A 96 -27.92 -17.07 4.90
N THR A 97 -26.60 -17.02 4.79
CA THR A 97 -25.74 -16.32 5.77
C THR A 97 -25.93 -14.81 5.66
N SER A 98 -26.56 -14.22 6.67
CA SER A 98 -26.76 -12.79 6.81
C SER A 98 -25.74 -12.19 7.77
N THR A 99 -25.41 -10.91 7.59
CA THR A 99 -24.50 -10.17 8.47
C THR A 99 -24.97 -8.72 8.59
N GLY A 100 -24.72 -8.11 9.74
CA GLY A 100 -24.97 -6.68 10.00
C GLY A 100 -23.71 -5.81 9.91
N ASP A 101 -22.55 -6.42 9.66
CA ASP A 101 -21.28 -5.67 9.61
C ASP A 101 -20.98 -5.19 8.18
N PRO A 102 -20.90 -3.87 7.93
CA PRO A 102 -20.61 -3.34 6.60
C PRO A 102 -19.20 -3.68 6.11
N TYR A 103 -18.25 -3.93 7.01
CA TYR A 103 -16.85 -4.23 6.65
C TYR A 103 -16.57 -5.71 6.38
N ALA A 104 -17.58 -6.58 6.55
CA ALA A 104 -17.43 -8.02 6.42
C ALA A 104 -16.80 -8.47 5.09
N ASN A 105 -17.07 -7.75 3.99
CA ASN A 105 -16.54 -8.07 2.67
C ASN A 105 -15.45 -7.08 2.19
N VAL A 106 -15.44 -5.85 2.73
CA VAL A 106 -14.56 -4.77 2.26
C VAL A 106 -13.09 -5.10 2.52
N GLY A 107 -12.78 -5.72 3.67
CA GLY A 107 -11.40 -6.12 4.00
C GLY A 107 -10.80 -7.10 2.99
N GLU A 108 -11.60 -8.05 2.49
CA GLU A 108 -11.10 -9.07 1.56
C GLU A 108 -11.13 -8.61 0.10
N ALA A 109 -12.15 -7.86 -0.30
CA ALA A 109 -12.37 -7.50 -1.70
C ALA A 109 -11.82 -6.12 -2.07
N GLY A 110 -11.82 -5.15 -1.16
CA GLY A 110 -11.55 -3.74 -1.46
C GLY A 110 -10.16 -3.26 -1.07
N PHE A 111 -9.51 -3.87 -0.08
CA PHE A 111 -8.23 -3.39 0.45
C PHE A 111 -7.07 -4.32 0.10
N SER A 112 -6.46 -4.07 -1.06
CA SER A 112 -5.19 -4.68 -1.47
C SER A 112 -4.11 -3.62 -1.63
N PHE A 113 -2.99 -3.80 -0.94
CA PHE A 113 -1.83 -2.93 -0.97
C PHE A 113 -0.61 -3.70 -1.48
N ASP A 114 0.36 -2.98 -2.03
CA ASP A 114 1.62 -3.57 -2.51
C ASP A 114 2.67 -3.70 -1.40
N SER A 115 2.60 -2.86 -0.36
CA SER A 115 3.55 -2.86 0.76
C SER A 115 2.87 -2.87 2.12
N GLU A 116 3.60 -3.38 3.13
CA GLU A 116 3.19 -3.34 4.53
C GLU A 116 3.04 -1.90 5.02
N GLU A 117 3.95 -1.02 4.61
CA GLU A 117 4.00 0.39 5.00
C GLU A 117 2.80 1.16 4.44
N ALA A 118 2.40 0.89 3.19
CA ALA A 118 1.21 1.50 2.60
C ALA A 118 -0.06 1.11 3.37
N ALA A 119 -0.17 -0.15 3.79
CA ALA A 119 -1.29 -0.62 4.59
C ALA A 119 -1.31 0.00 6.00
N LYS A 120 -0.13 0.12 6.65
CA LYS A 120 0.01 0.80 7.96
C LYS A 120 -0.40 2.26 7.89
N HIS A 121 0.17 2.98 6.92
CA HIS A 121 -0.12 4.40 6.72
C HIS A 121 -1.59 4.63 6.39
N PHE A 122 -2.23 3.72 5.65
CA PHE A 122 -3.67 3.78 5.41
C PHE A 122 -4.48 3.61 6.70
N ALA A 123 -4.12 2.63 7.55
CA ALA A 123 -4.78 2.42 8.84
C ALA A 123 -4.59 3.62 9.79
N GLU A 124 -3.38 4.19 9.87
CA GLU A 124 -3.05 5.36 10.69
C GLU A 124 -3.82 6.60 10.25
N LYS A 125 -3.94 6.84 8.94
CA LYS A 125 -4.75 7.92 8.38
C LYS A 125 -6.21 7.85 8.82
N HIS A 126 -6.77 6.65 8.84
CA HIS A 126 -8.16 6.42 9.28
C HIS A 126 -8.29 6.32 10.80
N GLY A 127 -7.18 6.23 11.54
CA GLY A 127 -7.18 6.13 13.00
C GLY A 127 -7.55 4.75 13.53
N TRP A 128 -7.38 3.70 12.72
CA TRP A 128 -7.66 2.32 13.16
C TRP A 128 -6.49 1.76 13.97
N GLU A 129 -6.81 1.09 15.09
CA GLU A 129 -5.82 0.31 15.84
C GLU A 129 -5.46 -0.94 15.03
N TYR A 130 -4.18 -1.13 14.70
CA TYR A 130 -3.77 -2.22 13.83
C TYR A 130 -2.75 -3.17 14.48
N VAL A 131 -2.82 -4.44 14.09
CA VAL A 131 -1.82 -5.47 14.43
C VAL A 131 -1.26 -6.06 13.14
N VAL A 132 0.06 -6.09 13.02
CA VAL A 132 0.72 -6.63 11.82
C VAL A 132 1.11 -8.08 12.01
N LYS A 133 0.65 -8.93 11.09
CA LYS A 133 1.09 -10.33 10.96
C LYS A 133 2.06 -10.45 9.80
N LYS A 134 3.33 -10.70 10.13
CA LYS A 134 4.39 -10.90 9.12
C LYS A 134 4.10 -12.16 8.29
N PRO A 135 4.31 -12.12 6.95
CA PRO A 135 4.17 -13.30 6.10
C PRO A 135 5.21 -14.37 6.44
N HIS A 136 4.78 -15.62 6.41
CA HIS A 136 5.70 -16.76 6.52
C HIS A 136 6.12 -17.23 5.12
N THR A 137 7.31 -16.81 4.69
CA THR A 137 7.87 -17.23 3.40
C THR A 137 8.53 -18.60 3.51
N PRO A 138 8.19 -19.57 2.64
CA PRO A 138 8.85 -20.86 2.63
C PRO A 138 10.31 -20.73 2.23
N LEU A 139 11.21 -21.38 2.97
CA LEU A 139 12.62 -21.44 2.64
C LEU A 139 12.83 -22.31 1.40
N LEU A 140 13.54 -21.77 0.40
CA LEU A 140 13.93 -22.52 -0.80
C LEU A 140 15.04 -23.51 -0.43
N LYS A 141 14.67 -24.78 -0.31
CA LYS A 141 15.63 -25.87 -0.06
C LYS A 141 16.28 -26.31 -1.38
N VAL A 142 17.60 -26.46 -1.37
CA VAL A 142 18.32 -27.11 -2.47
C VAL A 142 17.84 -28.56 -2.54
N LYS A 143 17.39 -28.98 -3.73
CA LYS A 143 16.93 -30.34 -3.99
C LYS A 143 17.60 -30.83 -5.26
N ALA A 144 18.39 -31.90 -5.18
CA ALA A 144 18.95 -32.56 -6.35
C ALA A 144 18.28 -33.93 -6.54
N TYR A 145 17.91 -34.26 -7.78
CA TYR A 145 17.30 -35.57 -8.08
C TYR A 145 18.26 -36.74 -7.80
N ALA A 146 19.58 -36.50 -7.90
CA ALA A 146 20.62 -37.48 -7.56
C ALA A 146 20.57 -37.94 -6.10
N ASP A 147 20.07 -37.10 -5.18
CA ASP A 147 19.94 -37.44 -3.76
C ASP A 147 19.00 -38.62 -3.54
N ASN A 148 18.07 -38.87 -4.46
CA ASN A 148 17.16 -40.01 -4.40
C ASN A 148 17.90 -41.36 -4.52
N PHE A 149 19.06 -41.40 -5.19
CA PHE A 149 19.84 -42.62 -5.45
C PHE A 149 21.17 -42.67 -4.70
N LYS A 150 21.36 -41.78 -3.71
CA LYS A 150 22.59 -41.75 -2.92
C LYS A 150 22.73 -43.05 -2.12
N TRP A 151 23.90 -43.68 -2.20
CA TRP A 151 24.24 -44.88 -1.43
C TRP A 151 24.04 -44.62 0.08
N LYS A 152 23.21 -45.46 0.72
CA LYS A 152 22.79 -45.28 2.13
C LYS A 152 23.74 -45.90 3.15
N GLY A 153 24.83 -46.52 2.69
CA GLY A 153 25.73 -47.29 3.53
C GLY A 153 25.25 -48.73 3.75
N PRO A 154 26.11 -49.59 4.35
CA PRO A 154 25.70 -50.92 4.78
C PRO A 154 24.65 -50.82 5.91
N PRO A 155 23.79 -51.85 6.08
CA PRO A 155 22.81 -51.87 7.17
C PRO A 155 23.52 -51.80 8.53
N LYS A 156 23.05 -50.92 9.41
CA LYS A 156 23.52 -50.89 10.81
C LYS A 156 22.91 -52.09 11.54
N ASN A 157 23.75 -52.92 12.15
CA ASN A 157 23.30 -53.95 13.09
C ASN A 157 22.87 -53.27 14.38
N GLU A 158 21.63 -53.51 14.81
CA GLU A 158 21.00 -52.92 15.99
C GLU A 158 21.35 -53.72 17.26
N GLU A 159 22.63 -53.88 17.59
CA GLU A 159 23.06 -54.44 18.88
C GLU A 159 24.34 -53.72 19.34
N ASP A 160 24.17 -52.66 20.14
CA ASP A 160 25.10 -52.12 21.15
C ASP A 160 24.35 -51.09 22.04
#